data_AF-A0A2U1W1E8-F1
#
_entry.id   AF-A0A2U1W1E8-F1
#
_cell.length_a   1.000
_cell.length_b   1.000
_cell.length_c   1.000
_cell.angle_alpha   90.00
_cell.angle_beta   90.00
_cell.angle_gamma   90.00
#
_symmetry.space_group_name_H-M   'P 1'
#
loop_
_entity.id
_entity.type
_entity.pdbx_description
1 polymer ?
#
loop_
_entity_poly.entity_id
_entity_poly.type
_entity_poly.pdbx_seq_one_letter_code
_entity_poly.pdbx_strand_id
1 'polypeptide(L)'
;MKHSGVPPFIELLEPLVETARKQLEHVRATSERHVTAEAWKGAEEALLRRLSETAGPALLGAFRAEAHLPPAAHLTSITPDWVPRARYDAFLARGLDGWPALVRRLHRVADEWRSAVSALVGHLASDEQALRAWHRPWRRGVPSVAAIELGLSDPHAGGRTVARLTFADGRSLAYKPRSLAAEAAFGRLLRGVAGRCGAPRQRVPWVLDRGDHGWMEWLTPEPCRSRTDAEAFYERCGGLLAVLEVLRGGDIHPDNLIAAGAYPVIVDLECLFQPGPADLARPDPLDDPLAFTSGALPVFTSFDGGRTLHPIAAFGCGALPARPGQRLRHPGTDWIHLAPVEVSSFDANGPSLDGVALDVRDHVDALVRGYRASLAAVLARRDALLAPRGALRRFRRTALRLLCAPTNLYALLLDSALSTEGVSDEDSFRARLARAAQRDPTIADVHCWSAVLAEEARALDRLDVPAFVFRPAQRSARAAAGGTIGRVFAAPMFERVERALRALDGDGLDDRAVLLRAALRRPAAPAASEPTAVDARATLRTLADRVADLAAPQAGGAVTWVRLWEVMPAPVAPVGPGLCYGVAGIAVFLAEAGRVLDDDALTRLAVG
;
A
#
# COMPACT_ATOMS: atom_id res chain seq x y z
N MET A 1 2.54 11.20 12.69
CA MET A 1 3.34 10.44 13.68
C MET A 1 2.46 9.37 14.31
N LYS A 2 2.61 8.08 13.96
CA LYS A 2 1.89 7.01 14.69
C LYS A 2 2.57 6.82 16.05
N HIS A 3 2.02 7.39 17.12
CA HIS A 3 2.65 7.35 18.45
C HIS A 3 2.29 6.07 19.21
N SER A 4 3.28 5.23 19.51
CA SER A 4 3.15 4.08 20.41
C SER A 4 3.29 4.47 21.90
N GLY A 5 2.73 5.61 22.30
CA GLY A 5 2.86 6.17 23.66
C GLY A 5 1.70 7.11 24.01
N VAL A 6 1.66 7.60 25.25
CA VAL A 6 0.62 8.54 25.73
C VAL A 6 0.59 9.76 24.79
N PRO A 7 -0.57 10.10 24.20
CA PRO A 7 -0.68 11.26 23.32
C PRO A 7 -0.27 12.54 24.08
N PRO A 8 0.42 13.49 23.45
CA PRO A 8 0.71 14.77 24.08
C PRO A 8 -0.52 15.68 24.11
N PHE A 9 -0.53 16.63 25.04
CA PHE A 9 -1.52 17.70 25.16
C PHE A 9 -2.97 17.20 25.26
N ILE A 10 -3.18 16.01 25.84
CA ILE A 10 -4.51 15.39 25.98
C ILE A 10 -5.48 16.31 26.72
N GLU A 11 -4.97 17.09 27.67
CA GLU A 11 -5.78 17.99 28.49
C GLU A 11 -6.48 19.08 27.66
N LEU A 12 -5.90 19.47 26.51
CA LEU A 12 -6.52 20.41 25.57
C LEU A 12 -7.54 19.74 24.64
N LEU A 13 -7.48 18.42 24.50
CA LEU A 13 -8.22 17.65 23.48
C LEU A 13 -9.38 16.85 24.09
N GLU A 14 -9.29 16.47 25.36
CA GLU A 14 -10.34 15.77 26.11
C GLU A 14 -11.71 16.46 26.05
N PRO A 15 -11.84 17.80 26.13
CA PRO A 15 -13.14 18.46 26.01
C PRO A 15 -13.86 18.18 24.67
N LEU A 16 -13.10 18.00 23.59
CA LEU A 16 -13.65 17.65 22.28
C LEU A 16 -14.16 16.20 22.25
N VAL A 17 -13.42 15.28 22.89
CA VAL A 17 -13.83 13.88 23.03
C VAL A 17 -15.10 13.78 23.89
N GLU A 18 -15.16 14.51 25.00
CA GLU A 18 -16.34 14.56 25.85
C GLU A 18 -17.57 15.12 25.12
N THR A 19 -17.39 16.18 24.33
CA THR A 19 -18.46 16.73 23.51
C THR A 19 -18.95 15.72 22.48
N ALA A 20 -18.04 15.06 21.76
CA ALA A 20 -18.39 14.03 20.78
C ALA A 20 -19.11 12.83 21.42
N ARG A 21 -18.67 12.41 22.62
CA ARG A 21 -19.33 11.36 23.43
C ARG A 21 -20.76 11.73 23.79
N LYS A 22 -21.00 12.95 24.30
CA LYS A 22 -22.35 13.44 24.63
C LYS A 22 -23.27 13.42 23.41
N GLN A 23 -22.74 13.82 22.25
CA GLN A 23 -23.49 13.81 20.99
C GLN A 23 -23.80 12.39 20.46
N LEU A 24 -23.12 11.35 20.96
CA LEU A 24 -23.36 9.94 20.62
C LEU A 24 -24.21 9.20 21.65
N GLU A 25 -24.66 9.84 22.74
CA GLU A 25 -25.41 9.18 23.82
C GLU A 25 -26.62 8.39 23.31
N HIS A 26 -27.38 8.94 22.36
CA HIS A 26 -28.52 8.22 21.76
C HIS A 26 -28.10 6.98 20.97
N VAL A 27 -27.02 7.08 20.18
CA VAL A 27 -26.47 5.95 19.41
C VAL A 27 -25.93 4.88 20.36
N ARG A 28 -25.25 5.30 21.44
CA ARG A 28 -24.73 4.42 22.48
C ARG A 28 -25.84 3.66 23.17
N ALA A 29 -26.87 4.36 23.65
CA ALA A 29 -28.03 3.77 24.33
C ALA A 29 -28.79 2.76 23.44
N THR A 30 -28.94 3.08 22.14
CA THR A 30 -29.65 2.19 21.19
C THR A 30 -28.82 0.99 20.71
N SER A 31 -27.50 0.98 20.98
CA SER A 31 -26.58 -0.08 20.56
C SER A 31 -25.96 -0.87 21.71
N GLU A 32 -26.40 -0.68 22.96
CA GLU A 32 -25.84 -1.36 24.15
C GLU A 32 -25.84 -2.89 24.05
N ARG A 33 -26.81 -3.46 23.32
CA ARG A 33 -26.89 -4.90 23.05
C ARG A 33 -25.81 -5.40 22.08
N HIS A 34 -25.30 -4.51 21.22
CA HIS A 34 -24.36 -4.84 20.14
C HIS A 34 -22.93 -4.39 20.46
N VAL A 35 -22.74 -3.34 21.25
CA VAL A 35 -21.43 -2.74 21.53
C VAL A 35 -21.28 -2.50 23.03
N THR A 36 -20.22 -3.06 23.64
CA THR A 36 -19.97 -2.92 25.08
C THR A 36 -19.44 -1.52 25.44
N ALA A 37 -19.50 -1.17 26.73
CA ALA A 37 -18.89 0.07 27.23
C ALA A 37 -17.38 0.15 26.96
N GLU A 38 -16.66 -0.97 27.02
CA GLU A 38 -15.22 -1.03 26.73
C GLU A 38 -14.93 -0.79 25.25
N ALA A 39 -15.75 -1.32 24.35
CA ALA A 39 -15.63 -1.06 22.92
C ALA A 39 -15.85 0.44 22.59
N TRP A 40 -16.81 1.09 23.26
CA TRP A 40 -17.01 2.53 23.15
C TRP A 40 -15.80 3.33 23.64
N LYS A 41 -15.21 2.92 24.78
CA LYS A 41 -13.98 3.54 25.30
C LYS A 41 -12.83 3.44 24.30
N GLY A 42 -12.63 2.27 23.68
CA GLY A 42 -11.62 2.10 22.63
C GLY A 42 -11.83 3.01 21.41
N ALA A 43 -13.08 3.26 21.03
CA ALA A 43 -13.40 4.22 19.97
C ALA A 43 -13.10 5.68 20.37
N GLU A 44 -13.40 6.06 21.61
CA GLU A 44 -13.08 7.38 22.19
C GLU A 44 -11.56 7.61 22.30
N GLU A 45 -10.81 6.61 22.73
CA GLU A 45 -9.34 6.64 22.77
C GLU A 45 -8.73 6.81 21.37
N ALA A 46 -9.34 6.19 20.35
CA ALA A 46 -8.92 6.38 18.97
C ALA A 46 -9.18 7.81 18.45
N LEU A 47 -10.28 8.45 18.86
CA LEU A 47 -10.51 9.88 18.58
C LEU A 47 -9.43 10.74 19.23
N LEU A 48 -9.14 10.51 20.52
CA LEU A 48 -8.12 11.27 21.25
C LEU A 48 -6.75 11.15 20.56
N ARG A 49 -6.36 9.94 20.15
CA ARG A 49 -5.12 9.73 19.37
C ARG A 49 -5.13 10.54 18.07
N ARG A 50 -6.22 10.51 17.29
CA ARG A 50 -6.31 11.24 16.02
C ARG A 50 -6.27 12.76 16.21
N LEU A 51 -6.94 13.28 17.25
CA LEU A 51 -6.88 14.70 17.60
C LEU A 51 -5.44 15.09 17.98
N SER A 52 -4.75 14.24 18.73
CA SER A 52 -3.36 14.47 19.13
C SER A 52 -2.39 14.37 17.96
N GLU A 53 -2.58 13.44 17.02
CA GLU A 53 -1.81 13.39 15.77
C GLU A 53 -2.02 14.63 14.90
N THR A 54 -3.20 15.24 14.98
CA THR A 54 -3.54 16.47 14.25
C THR A 54 -2.94 17.72 14.91
N ALA A 55 -3.07 17.86 16.23
CA ALA A 55 -2.61 19.03 16.97
C ALA A 55 -1.14 18.98 17.39
N GLY A 56 -0.62 17.78 17.63
CA GLY A 56 0.68 17.52 18.22
C GLY A 56 1.84 18.25 17.55
N PRO A 57 1.99 18.20 16.20
CA PRO A 57 3.08 18.90 15.51
C PRO A 57 3.08 20.41 15.79
N ALA A 58 1.93 21.08 15.68
CA ALA A 58 1.80 22.51 15.92
C ALA A 58 2.02 22.89 17.38
N LEU A 59 1.36 22.17 18.31
CA LEU A 59 1.45 22.43 19.74
C LEU A 59 2.86 22.17 20.27
N LEU A 60 3.51 21.10 19.81
CA LEU A 60 4.88 20.82 20.17
C LEU A 60 5.83 21.87 19.62
N GLY A 61 5.69 22.27 18.36
CA GLY A 61 6.50 23.34 17.78
C GLY A 61 6.36 24.67 18.54
N ALA A 62 5.12 25.04 18.89
CA ALA A 62 4.84 26.24 19.68
C ALA A 62 5.42 26.14 21.10
N PHE A 63 5.26 25.00 21.76
CA PHE A 63 5.82 24.76 23.08
C PHE A 63 7.35 24.79 23.09
N ARG A 64 8.00 24.35 22.01
CA ARG A 64 9.47 24.21 21.92
C ARG A 64 10.19 25.48 21.47
N ALA A 65 9.49 26.44 20.88
CA ALA A 65 10.09 27.59 20.17
C ALA A 65 11.16 28.36 20.97
N GLU A 66 11.04 28.41 22.30
CA GLU A 66 11.91 29.21 23.17
C GLU A 66 12.59 28.38 24.28
N ALA A 67 12.57 27.04 24.20
CA ALA A 67 12.95 26.18 25.32
C ALA A 67 14.25 25.39 25.09
N HIS A 68 15.28 25.73 25.87
CA HIS A 68 16.49 24.91 25.98
C HIS A 68 16.18 23.64 26.79
N LEU A 69 16.50 22.47 26.22
CA LEU A 69 16.44 21.20 26.95
C LEU A 69 17.71 21.02 27.75
N PRO A 70 17.62 20.55 29.01
CA PRO A 70 18.80 20.10 29.71
C PRO A 70 19.35 18.83 29.04
N PRO A 71 20.67 18.60 29.05
CA PRO A 71 21.28 17.39 28.49
C PRO A 71 20.64 16.08 29.00
N ALA A 72 20.20 16.04 30.26
CA ALA A 72 19.53 14.89 30.87
C ALA A 72 18.24 14.47 30.13
N ALA A 73 17.51 15.40 29.50
CA ALA A 73 16.34 15.10 28.70
C ALA A 73 16.68 14.26 27.45
N HIS A 74 17.91 14.37 26.94
CA HIS A 74 18.36 13.60 25.79
C HIS A 74 18.96 12.24 26.16
N LEU A 75 19.40 12.07 27.41
CA LEU A 75 20.08 10.86 27.89
C LEU A 75 19.11 9.79 28.40
N THR A 76 17.86 10.14 28.72
CA THR A 76 16.90 9.22 29.34
C THR A 76 15.69 8.98 28.43
N SER A 77 15.23 7.73 28.38
CA SER A 77 14.04 7.33 27.61
C SER A 77 12.77 7.30 28.46
N ILE A 78 12.93 7.14 29.78
CA ILE A 78 11.90 7.14 30.82
C ILE A 78 11.87 8.54 31.42
N THR A 79 10.68 9.08 31.65
CA THR A 79 10.49 10.37 32.34
C THR A 79 10.79 10.23 33.82
N PRO A 80 11.81 10.91 34.37
CA PRO A 80 12.00 10.96 35.81
C PRO A 80 10.85 11.69 36.51
N ASP A 81 10.50 11.25 37.72
CA ASP A 81 9.38 11.83 38.50
C ASP A 81 9.60 13.30 38.89
N TRP A 82 10.86 13.76 38.89
CA TRP A 82 11.24 15.13 39.26
C TRP A 82 11.25 16.10 38.08
N VAL A 83 10.93 15.66 36.86
CA VAL A 83 10.88 16.55 35.70
C VAL A 83 9.80 17.61 35.91
N PRO A 84 10.11 18.91 35.80
CA PRO A 84 9.13 19.97 35.99
C PRO A 84 7.97 19.89 34.98
N ARG A 85 6.80 20.39 35.40
CA ARG A 85 5.60 20.52 34.55
C ARG A 85 5.07 21.95 34.47
N ALA A 86 5.68 22.90 35.18
CA ALA A 86 5.15 24.25 35.33
C ALA A 86 5.01 24.99 33.98
N ARG A 87 5.96 24.81 33.05
CA ARG A 87 5.87 25.41 31.72
C ARG A 87 4.83 24.71 30.85
N TYR A 88 4.73 23.40 30.95
CA TYR A 88 3.69 22.61 30.29
C TYR A 88 2.30 23.04 30.76
N ASP A 89 2.06 23.11 32.07
CA ASP A 89 0.78 23.55 32.65
C ASP A 89 0.45 25.00 32.26
N ALA A 90 1.45 25.90 32.28
CA ALA A 90 1.26 27.28 31.82
C ALA A 90 0.98 27.38 30.32
N PHE A 91 1.46 26.43 29.51
CA PHE A 91 1.12 26.34 28.09
C PHE A 91 -0.31 25.83 27.89
N LEU A 92 -0.72 24.78 28.63
CA LEU A 92 -2.11 24.29 28.61
C LEU A 92 -3.11 25.39 29.00
N ALA A 93 -2.77 26.22 29.99
CA ALA A 93 -3.62 27.32 30.44
C ALA A 93 -3.89 28.39 29.37
N ARG A 94 -3.07 28.47 28.31
CA ARG A 94 -3.28 29.40 27.18
C ARG A 94 -4.39 28.93 26.23
N GLY A 95 -4.80 27.66 26.32
CA GLY A 95 -5.79 27.08 25.44
C GLY A 95 -5.34 27.03 23.97
N LEU A 96 -6.33 26.99 23.07
CA LEU A 96 -6.10 26.88 21.62
C LEU A 96 -6.46 28.15 20.83
N ASP A 97 -6.79 29.26 21.52
CA ASP A 97 -7.33 30.48 20.92
C ASP A 97 -6.39 31.13 19.89
N GLY A 98 -5.08 30.93 20.04
CA GLY A 98 -4.04 31.39 19.10
C GLY A 98 -3.96 30.59 17.79
N TRP A 99 -4.69 29.48 17.65
CA TRP A 99 -4.65 28.62 16.46
C TRP A 99 -6.06 28.34 15.91
N PRO A 100 -6.75 29.37 15.40
CA PRO A 100 -8.13 29.22 14.91
C PRO A 100 -8.24 28.24 13.74
N ALA A 101 -7.20 28.15 12.89
CA ALA A 101 -7.16 27.15 11.84
C ALA A 101 -7.08 25.73 12.42
N LEU A 102 -6.22 25.47 13.41
CA LEU A 102 -6.14 24.18 14.10
C LEU A 102 -7.47 23.79 14.76
N VAL A 103 -8.07 24.71 15.54
CA VAL A 103 -9.35 24.49 16.24
C VAL A 103 -10.44 24.05 15.26
N ARG A 104 -10.57 24.72 14.11
CA ARG A 104 -11.52 24.32 13.06
C ARG A 104 -11.30 22.89 12.57
N ARG A 105 -10.05 22.44 12.41
CA ARG A 105 -9.76 21.06 11.98
C ARG A 105 -10.08 20.06 13.09
N LEU A 106 -9.76 20.38 14.34
CA LEU A 106 -10.04 19.48 15.47
C LEU A 106 -11.55 19.25 15.65
N HIS A 107 -12.37 20.30 15.53
CA HIS A 107 -13.82 20.13 15.51
C HIS A 107 -14.30 19.27 14.34
N ARG A 108 -13.76 19.51 13.13
CA ARG A 108 -14.09 18.68 11.95
C ARG A 108 -13.72 17.21 12.17
N VAL A 109 -12.54 16.92 12.71
CA VAL A 109 -12.10 15.55 13.02
C VAL A 109 -13.06 14.87 14.00
N ALA A 110 -13.52 15.58 15.02
CA ALA A 110 -14.50 15.05 15.98
C ALA A 110 -15.87 14.79 15.31
N ASP A 111 -16.35 15.69 14.45
CA ASP A 111 -17.62 15.52 13.72
C ASP A 111 -17.58 14.36 12.71
N GLU A 112 -16.48 14.23 11.99
CA GLU A 112 -16.26 13.14 11.02
C GLU A 112 -16.14 11.80 11.73
N TRP A 113 -15.41 11.74 12.85
CA TRP A 113 -15.35 10.55 13.70
C TRP A 113 -16.75 10.16 14.20
N ARG A 114 -17.54 11.12 14.70
CA ARG A 114 -18.90 10.88 15.17
C ARG A 114 -19.77 10.27 14.07
N SER A 115 -19.68 10.81 12.87
CA SER A 115 -20.41 10.32 11.69
C SER A 115 -19.95 8.90 11.31
N ALA A 116 -18.64 8.65 11.31
CA ALA A 116 -18.07 7.35 10.97
C ALA A 116 -18.44 6.24 11.97
N VAL A 117 -18.37 6.53 13.28
CA VAL A 117 -18.73 5.59 14.34
C VAL A 117 -20.24 5.34 14.35
N SER A 118 -21.07 6.37 14.16
CA SER A 118 -22.53 6.21 14.02
C SER A 118 -22.88 5.29 12.85
N ALA A 119 -22.22 5.47 11.70
CA ALA A 119 -22.41 4.62 10.53
C ALA A 119 -21.97 3.17 10.79
N LEU A 120 -20.80 2.96 11.40
CA LEU A 120 -20.30 1.63 11.77
C LEU A 120 -21.29 0.87 12.66
N VAL A 121 -21.78 1.52 13.72
CA VAL A 121 -22.73 0.93 14.67
C VAL A 121 -24.08 0.67 14.00
N GLY A 122 -24.56 1.61 13.19
CA GLY A 122 -25.78 1.44 12.39
C GLY A 122 -25.69 0.25 11.43
N HIS A 123 -24.56 0.10 10.74
CA HIS A 123 -24.29 -1.03 9.84
C HIS A 123 -24.19 -2.36 10.59
N LEU A 124 -23.54 -2.38 11.75
CA LEU A 124 -23.47 -3.58 12.60
C LEU A 124 -24.88 -4.09 12.95
N ALA A 125 -25.77 -3.17 13.32
CA ALA A 125 -27.15 -3.50 13.64
C ALA A 125 -27.96 -3.92 12.40
N SER A 126 -27.84 -3.21 11.27
CA SER A 126 -28.58 -3.53 10.04
C SER A 126 -28.12 -4.83 9.39
N ASP A 127 -26.87 -5.22 9.61
CA ASP A 127 -26.25 -6.37 8.95
C ASP A 127 -26.24 -7.62 9.81
N GLU A 128 -26.78 -7.57 11.02
CA GLU A 128 -26.75 -8.66 11.98
C GLU A 128 -27.20 -9.97 11.33
N GLN A 129 -28.31 -9.98 10.58
CA GLN A 129 -28.81 -11.18 9.90
C GLN A 129 -27.80 -11.78 8.91
N ALA A 130 -27.09 -10.95 8.17
CA ALA A 130 -26.08 -11.39 7.21
C ALA A 130 -24.80 -11.87 7.93
N LEU A 131 -24.41 -11.19 9.02
CA LEU A 131 -23.26 -11.56 9.85
C LEU A 131 -23.45 -12.93 10.52
N ARG A 132 -24.67 -13.31 10.90
CA ARG A 132 -24.98 -14.66 11.43
C ARG A 132 -24.60 -15.79 10.47
N ALA A 133 -24.50 -15.52 9.17
CA ALA A 133 -24.10 -16.51 8.17
C ALA A 133 -22.58 -16.77 8.13
N TRP A 134 -21.76 -15.87 8.68
CA TRP A 134 -20.30 -16.02 8.70
C TRP A 134 -19.87 -17.22 9.55
N HIS A 135 -20.39 -17.30 10.76
CA HIS A 135 -19.94 -18.24 11.76
C HIS A 135 -21.11 -19.02 12.35
N ARG A 136 -21.07 -20.36 12.28
CA ARG A 136 -22.21 -21.23 12.63
C ARG A 136 -22.77 -20.96 14.04
N PRO A 137 -21.94 -20.83 15.10
CA PRO A 137 -22.39 -20.40 16.43
C PRO A 137 -23.16 -19.08 16.48
N TRP A 138 -22.93 -18.13 15.55
CA TRP A 138 -23.64 -16.85 15.52
C TRP A 138 -25.07 -16.96 14.99
N ARG A 139 -25.51 -18.13 14.49
CA ARG A 139 -26.88 -18.30 13.95
C ARG A 139 -27.99 -17.90 14.92
N ARG A 140 -27.76 -18.04 16.22
CA ARG A 140 -28.71 -17.67 17.29
C ARG A 140 -28.62 -16.20 17.72
N GLY A 141 -27.57 -15.49 17.31
CA GLY A 141 -27.28 -14.11 17.65
C GLY A 141 -25.80 -13.80 17.42
N VAL A 142 -25.50 -12.60 16.93
CA VAL A 142 -24.11 -12.11 16.85
C VAL A 142 -23.71 -11.67 18.26
N PRO A 143 -22.55 -12.10 18.79
CA PRO A 143 -22.08 -11.64 20.09
C PRO A 143 -21.90 -10.11 20.12
N SER A 144 -21.94 -9.50 21.30
CA SER A 144 -21.60 -8.09 21.43
C SER A 144 -20.13 -7.84 21.06
N VAL A 145 -19.84 -6.66 20.51
CA VAL A 145 -18.50 -6.19 20.23
C VAL A 145 -17.84 -5.77 21.54
N ALA A 146 -16.77 -6.47 21.91
CA ALA A 146 -16.01 -6.25 23.13
C ALA A 146 -14.90 -5.19 22.97
N ALA A 147 -14.36 -5.01 21.76
CA ALA A 147 -13.39 -3.96 21.46
C ALA A 147 -13.54 -3.43 20.02
N ILE A 148 -13.27 -2.13 19.84
CA ILE A 148 -13.23 -1.45 18.54
C ILE A 148 -11.86 -0.78 18.41
N GLU A 149 -11.12 -1.12 17.36
CA GLU A 149 -9.89 -0.44 16.96
C GLU A 149 -10.17 0.34 15.67
N LEU A 150 -9.94 1.65 15.67
CA LEU A 150 -10.10 2.56 14.53
C LEU A 150 -8.75 3.09 14.06
N GLY A 151 -8.72 3.70 12.86
CA GLY A 151 -7.51 4.30 12.32
C GLY A 151 -6.52 3.27 11.75
N LEU A 152 -7.02 2.12 11.30
CA LEU A 152 -6.20 1.03 10.75
C LEU A 152 -5.87 1.21 9.26
N SER A 153 -6.31 2.31 8.65
CA SER A 153 -6.02 2.72 7.28
C SER A 153 -5.94 4.23 7.21
N ASP A 154 -5.46 4.75 6.07
CA ASP A 154 -5.55 6.17 5.79
C ASP A 154 -7.01 6.66 5.81
N PRO A 155 -7.27 7.89 6.30
CA PRO A 155 -8.59 8.49 6.30
C PRO A 155 -9.00 8.91 4.88
N HIS A 156 -10.21 8.57 4.49
CA HIS A 156 -10.79 8.97 3.22
C HIS A 156 -12.24 9.45 3.37
N ALA A 157 -12.65 10.35 2.49
CA ALA A 157 -14.04 10.74 2.26
C ALA A 157 -14.82 11.07 3.56
N GLY A 158 -14.28 11.97 4.37
CA GLY A 158 -14.84 12.39 5.66
C GLY A 158 -14.29 11.56 6.82
N GLY A 159 -12.98 11.34 6.83
CA GLY A 159 -12.27 10.72 7.94
C GLY A 159 -12.55 9.23 8.15
N ARG A 160 -13.18 8.55 7.19
CA ARG A 160 -13.51 7.13 7.30
C ARG A 160 -12.25 6.27 7.16
N THR A 161 -12.10 5.31 8.07
CA THR A 161 -10.96 4.39 8.12
C THR A 161 -11.46 2.96 8.33
N VAL A 162 -10.61 1.98 8.01
CA VAL A 162 -10.87 0.58 8.38
C VAL A 162 -10.91 0.45 9.90
N ALA A 163 -11.86 -0.34 10.39
CA ALA A 163 -12.02 -0.65 11.80
C ALA A 163 -11.89 -2.16 12.04
N ARG A 164 -11.30 -2.56 13.16
CA ARG A 164 -11.34 -3.94 13.65
C ARG A 164 -12.33 -4.02 14.80
N LEU A 165 -13.27 -4.94 14.70
CA LEU A 165 -14.23 -5.25 15.76
C LEU A 165 -13.86 -6.61 16.32
N THR A 166 -13.60 -6.68 17.62
CA THR A 166 -13.42 -7.94 18.36
C THR A 166 -14.68 -8.23 19.14
N PHE A 167 -15.28 -9.39 18.87
CA PHE A 167 -16.53 -9.85 19.46
C PHE A 167 -16.27 -10.56 20.80
N ALA A 168 -17.29 -10.65 21.65
CA ALA A 168 -17.20 -11.25 22.98
C ALA A 168 -16.77 -12.72 22.99
N ASP A 169 -16.88 -13.43 21.85
CA ASP A 169 -16.38 -14.79 21.66
C ASP A 169 -14.92 -14.85 21.16
N GLY A 170 -14.22 -13.72 21.15
CA GLY A 170 -12.82 -13.57 20.77
C GLY A 170 -12.55 -13.47 19.27
N ARG A 171 -13.58 -13.60 18.41
CA ARG A 171 -13.41 -13.46 16.96
C ARG A 171 -13.30 -12.00 16.57
N SER A 172 -12.63 -11.71 15.45
CA SER A 172 -12.55 -10.36 14.91
C SER A 172 -13.04 -10.29 13.46
N LEU A 173 -13.64 -9.15 13.10
CA LEU A 173 -13.93 -8.77 11.72
C LEU A 173 -13.32 -7.40 11.41
N ALA A 174 -12.84 -7.21 10.19
CA ALA A 174 -12.58 -5.89 9.66
C ALA A 174 -13.88 -5.30 9.08
N TYR A 175 -14.25 -4.10 9.53
CA TYR A 175 -15.23 -3.26 8.88
C TYR A 175 -14.50 -2.28 7.94
N LYS A 176 -14.84 -2.33 6.65
CA LYS A 176 -14.33 -1.37 5.66
C LYS A 176 -15.48 -0.46 5.23
N PRO A 177 -15.35 0.88 5.36
CA PRO A 177 -16.40 1.83 4.97
C PRO A 177 -16.40 2.10 3.45
N ARG A 178 -16.25 1.03 2.67
CA ARG A 178 -16.30 0.99 1.20
C ARG A 178 -16.82 -0.37 0.74
N SER A 179 -17.21 -0.47 -0.53
CA SER A 179 -17.52 -1.76 -1.15
C SER A 179 -16.36 -2.76 -1.02
N LEU A 180 -16.71 -4.03 -0.79
CA LEU A 180 -15.81 -5.19 -0.86
C LEU A 180 -16.05 -6.04 -2.12
N ALA A 181 -16.70 -5.46 -3.14
CA ALA A 181 -17.03 -6.15 -4.38
C ALA A 181 -15.77 -6.64 -5.13
N ALA A 182 -14.64 -5.94 -5.00
CA ALA A 182 -13.37 -6.32 -5.59
C ALA A 182 -12.83 -7.60 -4.96
N GLU A 183 -12.77 -7.66 -3.64
CA GLU A 183 -12.31 -8.82 -2.87
C GLU A 183 -13.23 -10.03 -3.10
N ALA A 184 -14.54 -9.82 -3.11
CA ALA A 184 -15.51 -10.87 -3.40
C ALA A 184 -15.39 -11.40 -4.85
N ALA A 185 -15.11 -10.54 -5.84
CA ALA A 185 -14.89 -10.94 -7.22
C ALA A 185 -13.56 -11.68 -7.40
N PHE A 186 -12.48 -11.18 -6.78
CA PHE A 186 -11.16 -11.80 -6.77
C PHE A 186 -11.20 -13.20 -6.15
N GLY A 187 -11.82 -13.36 -4.98
CA GLY A 187 -11.99 -14.65 -4.34
C GLY A 187 -12.78 -15.67 -5.18
N ARG A 188 -13.75 -15.22 -5.97
CA ARG A 188 -14.46 -16.07 -6.95
C ARG A 188 -13.57 -16.47 -8.13
N LEU A 189 -12.72 -15.57 -8.62
CA LEU A 189 -11.76 -15.87 -9.67
C LEU A 189 -10.73 -16.91 -9.19
N LEU A 190 -10.15 -16.72 -8.00
CA LEU A 190 -9.21 -17.68 -7.40
C LEU A 190 -9.81 -19.08 -7.28
N ARG A 191 -11.04 -19.19 -6.76
CA ARG A 191 -11.76 -20.48 -6.71
C ARG A 191 -12.04 -21.08 -8.09
N GLY A 192 -12.23 -20.24 -9.10
CA GLY A 192 -12.47 -20.67 -10.48
C GLY A 192 -11.24 -21.30 -11.14
N VAL A 193 -10.03 -20.91 -10.77
CA VAL A 193 -8.79 -21.44 -11.36
C VAL A 193 -8.11 -22.51 -10.50
N ALA A 194 -8.41 -22.55 -9.20
CA ALA A 194 -7.79 -23.47 -8.25
C ALA A 194 -7.86 -24.95 -8.69
N GLY A 195 -6.72 -25.65 -8.61
CA GLY A 195 -6.55 -27.07 -8.94
C GLY A 195 -6.49 -27.39 -10.44
N ARG A 196 -6.80 -26.44 -11.33
CA ARG A 196 -6.67 -26.64 -12.77
C ARG A 196 -5.20 -26.45 -13.17
N CYS A 197 -4.66 -27.31 -14.03
CA CYS A 197 -3.26 -27.25 -14.49
C CYS A 197 -2.22 -27.19 -13.34
N GLY A 198 -2.57 -27.71 -12.15
CA GLY A 198 -1.72 -27.62 -10.96
C GLY A 198 -1.78 -26.29 -10.21
N ALA A 199 -2.67 -25.35 -10.59
CA ALA A 199 -2.77 -24.05 -9.91
C ALA A 199 -3.06 -24.22 -8.41
N PRO A 200 -2.25 -23.60 -7.53
CA PRO A 200 -2.37 -23.82 -6.10
C PRO A 200 -3.69 -23.27 -5.56
N ARG A 201 -4.26 -23.97 -4.57
CA ARG A 201 -5.44 -23.49 -3.86
C ARG A 201 -5.04 -22.31 -2.97
N GLN A 202 -5.71 -21.18 -3.17
CA GLN A 202 -5.53 -19.97 -2.40
C GLN A 202 -6.49 -19.92 -1.20
N ARG A 203 -6.08 -19.25 -0.12
CA ARG A 203 -7.00 -18.87 0.97
C ARG A 203 -7.73 -17.58 0.55
N VAL A 204 -9.05 -17.61 0.66
CA VAL A 204 -9.92 -16.47 0.36
C VAL A 204 -10.66 -16.12 1.65
N PRO A 205 -10.47 -14.91 2.21
CA PRO A 205 -11.16 -14.52 3.43
C PRO A 205 -12.67 -14.49 3.20
N TRP A 206 -13.44 -14.73 4.25
CA TRP A 206 -14.86 -14.43 4.19
C TRP A 206 -15.07 -12.92 3.99
N VAL A 207 -15.98 -12.57 3.08
CA VAL A 207 -16.30 -11.19 2.70
C VAL A 207 -17.81 -11.04 2.55
N LEU A 208 -18.34 -10.01 3.18
CA LEU A 208 -19.71 -9.52 2.99
C LEU A 208 -19.64 -8.10 2.45
N ASP A 209 -19.92 -7.95 1.15
CA ASP A 209 -20.06 -6.66 0.49
C ASP A 209 -21.50 -6.15 0.61
N ARG A 210 -21.67 -4.91 1.04
CA ARG A 210 -22.96 -4.21 1.13
C ARG A 210 -23.08 -3.03 0.17
N GLY A 211 -22.07 -2.82 -0.68
CA GLY A 211 -22.07 -1.84 -1.76
C GLY A 211 -21.41 -0.51 -1.39
N ASP A 212 -21.67 0.03 -0.20
CA ASP A 212 -21.03 1.25 0.32
C ASP A 212 -20.17 1.00 1.57
N HIS A 213 -20.28 -0.19 2.15
CA HIS A 213 -19.44 -0.73 3.21
C HIS A 213 -19.33 -2.26 3.08
N GLY A 214 -18.54 -2.88 3.94
CA GLY A 214 -18.52 -4.34 4.05
C GLY A 214 -17.72 -4.86 5.23
N TRP A 215 -17.85 -6.18 5.43
CA TRP A 215 -17.23 -6.93 6.51
C TRP A 215 -16.29 -7.98 5.93
N MET A 216 -15.11 -8.12 6.51
CA MET A 216 -14.11 -9.11 6.11
C MET A 216 -13.63 -9.88 7.34
N GLU A 217 -13.38 -11.18 7.18
CA GLU A 217 -12.65 -11.99 8.16
C GLU A 217 -11.35 -11.28 8.57
N TRP A 218 -11.15 -11.09 9.88
CA TRP A 218 -9.85 -10.63 10.37
C TRP A 218 -8.87 -11.79 10.37
N LEU A 219 -7.78 -11.64 9.62
CA LEU A 219 -6.74 -12.66 9.51
C LEU A 219 -5.59 -12.34 10.45
N THR A 220 -5.24 -13.30 11.30
CA THR A 220 -4.05 -13.20 12.15
C THR A 220 -2.83 -13.73 11.37
N PRO A 221 -1.72 -12.98 11.32
CA PRO A 221 -0.47 -13.48 10.76
C PRO A 221 0.02 -14.71 11.54
N GLU A 222 0.50 -15.73 10.81
CA GLU A 222 1.10 -16.94 11.35
C GLU A 222 2.38 -17.27 10.57
N PRO A 223 3.49 -17.63 11.24
CA PRO A 223 4.70 -18.06 10.54
C PRO A 223 4.48 -19.39 9.81
N CYS A 224 5.29 -19.64 8.78
CA CYS A 224 5.44 -20.98 8.21
C CYS A 224 5.98 -21.94 9.28
N ARG A 225 5.46 -23.17 9.33
CA ARG A 225 5.83 -24.15 10.37
C ARG A 225 6.93 -25.12 9.91
N SER A 226 7.27 -25.09 8.62
CA SER A 226 8.28 -25.96 8.02
C SER A 226 8.78 -25.38 6.70
N ARG A 227 9.86 -25.97 6.16
CA ARG A 227 10.33 -25.67 4.79
C ARG A 227 9.27 -25.99 3.73
N THR A 228 8.53 -27.08 3.90
CA THR A 228 7.41 -27.44 3.00
C THR A 228 6.32 -26.38 3.01
N ASP A 229 6.00 -25.80 4.18
CA ASP A 229 5.06 -24.69 4.28
C ASP A 229 5.58 -23.45 3.55
N ALA A 230 6.87 -23.13 3.69
CA ALA A 230 7.49 -22.00 3.00
C ALA A 230 7.49 -22.20 1.47
N GLU A 231 7.80 -23.39 0.98
CA GLU A 231 7.70 -23.71 -0.45
C GLU A 231 6.25 -23.56 -0.96
N ALA A 232 5.28 -24.09 -0.22
CA ALA A 232 3.87 -23.99 -0.60
C ALA A 232 3.35 -22.54 -0.49
N PHE A 233 3.87 -21.74 0.45
CA PHE A 233 3.61 -20.31 0.54
C PHE A 233 4.04 -19.59 -0.73
N TYR A 234 5.28 -19.79 -1.17
CA TYR A 234 5.79 -19.13 -2.36
C TYR A 234 5.17 -19.64 -3.65
N GLU A 235 4.81 -20.92 -3.73
CA GLU A 235 3.98 -21.42 -4.84
C GLU A 235 2.63 -20.69 -4.89
N ARG A 236 1.97 -20.48 -3.75
CA ARG A 236 0.75 -19.68 -3.68
C ARG A 236 0.98 -18.21 -4.01
N CYS A 237 2.09 -17.61 -3.60
CA CYS A 237 2.47 -16.25 -4.03
C CYS A 237 2.55 -16.16 -5.56
N GLY A 238 3.15 -17.17 -6.20
CA GLY A 238 3.21 -17.27 -7.65
C GLY A 238 1.82 -17.28 -8.29
N GLY A 239 0.91 -18.07 -7.72
CA GLY A 239 -0.47 -18.10 -8.19
C GLY A 239 -1.24 -16.80 -7.98
N LEU A 240 -0.97 -16.07 -6.89
CA LEU A 240 -1.54 -14.73 -6.68
C LEU A 240 -0.97 -13.73 -7.70
N LEU A 241 0.33 -13.77 -7.96
CA LEU A 241 1.00 -12.90 -8.93
C LEU A 241 0.43 -13.07 -10.33
N ALA A 242 0.20 -14.31 -10.77
CA ALA A 242 -0.42 -14.60 -12.07
C ALA A 242 -1.80 -13.93 -12.21
N VAL A 243 -2.62 -13.97 -11.16
CA VAL A 243 -3.96 -13.38 -11.18
C VAL A 243 -3.90 -11.86 -11.05
N LEU A 244 -2.97 -11.32 -10.26
CA LEU A 244 -2.71 -9.89 -10.18
C LEU A 244 -2.28 -9.32 -11.53
N GLU A 245 -1.39 -10.00 -12.25
CA GLU A 245 -0.98 -9.60 -13.59
C GLU A 245 -2.16 -9.54 -14.56
N VAL A 246 -2.97 -10.61 -14.62
CA VAL A 246 -4.16 -10.66 -15.49
C VAL A 246 -5.13 -9.51 -15.20
N LEU A 247 -5.26 -9.13 -13.92
CA LEU A 247 -6.15 -8.05 -13.49
C LEU A 247 -5.47 -6.68 -13.43
N ARG A 248 -4.19 -6.56 -13.78
CA ARG A 248 -3.37 -5.35 -13.62
C ARG A 248 -3.49 -4.78 -12.20
N GLY A 249 -3.23 -5.63 -11.21
CA GLY A 249 -3.25 -5.26 -9.80
C GLY A 249 -2.03 -4.41 -9.43
N GLY A 250 -2.28 -3.34 -8.67
CA GLY A 250 -1.24 -2.47 -8.10
C GLY A 250 -1.42 -2.28 -6.60
N ASP A 251 -0.47 -1.56 -5.98
CA ASP A 251 -0.52 -1.17 -4.56
C ASP A 251 -0.54 -2.35 -3.57
N ILE A 252 0.12 -3.43 -3.95
CA ILE A 252 0.32 -4.60 -3.09
C ILE A 252 1.59 -4.37 -2.29
N HIS A 253 1.47 -3.78 -1.11
CA HIS A 253 2.59 -3.54 -0.19
C HIS A 253 2.56 -4.50 1.01
N PRO A 254 3.64 -4.60 1.81
CA PRO A 254 3.73 -5.55 2.94
C PRO A 254 2.54 -5.53 3.90
N ASP A 255 1.99 -4.35 4.22
CA ASP A 255 0.82 -4.26 5.12
C ASP A 255 -0.48 -4.84 4.52
N ASN A 256 -0.57 -4.99 3.20
CA ASN A 256 -1.74 -5.55 2.51
C ASN A 256 -1.66 -7.07 2.31
N LEU A 257 -0.52 -7.71 2.64
CA LEU A 257 -0.35 -9.16 2.56
C LEU A 257 -0.20 -9.78 3.96
N ILE A 258 -1.16 -10.61 4.33
CA ILE A 258 -1.09 -11.40 5.56
C ILE A 258 -0.47 -12.76 5.24
N ALA A 259 0.69 -13.03 5.83
CA ALA A 259 1.26 -14.37 5.86
C ALA A 259 0.55 -15.20 6.92
N ALA A 260 -0.35 -16.09 6.51
CA ALA A 260 -1.15 -16.94 7.40
C ALA A 260 -0.69 -18.41 7.28
N GLY A 261 0.49 -18.70 7.82
CA GLY A 261 1.18 -19.97 7.66
C GLY A 261 1.61 -20.16 6.22
N ALA A 262 1.28 -21.32 5.64
CA ALA A 262 1.56 -21.60 4.23
C ALA A 262 0.69 -20.79 3.23
N TYR A 263 -0.18 -19.89 3.69
CA TYR A 263 -1.13 -19.16 2.84
C TYR A 263 -0.85 -17.64 2.82
N PRO A 264 -0.38 -17.08 1.71
CA PRO A 264 -0.40 -15.64 1.49
C PRO A 264 -1.83 -15.18 1.23
N VAL A 265 -2.29 -14.11 1.91
CA VAL A 265 -3.63 -13.55 1.70
C VAL A 265 -3.57 -12.04 1.53
N ILE A 266 -4.06 -11.56 0.39
CA ILE A 266 -4.18 -10.13 0.09
C ILE A 266 -5.50 -9.62 0.67
N VAL A 267 -5.44 -8.64 1.56
CA VAL A 267 -6.62 -8.09 2.27
C VAL A 267 -7.10 -6.76 1.70
N ASP A 268 -6.34 -6.13 0.80
CA ASP A 268 -6.77 -4.96 0.05
C ASP A 268 -6.61 -5.14 -1.46
N LEU A 269 -7.74 -5.05 -2.18
CA LEU A 269 -7.82 -5.27 -3.62
C LEU A 269 -8.57 -4.14 -4.32
N GLU A 270 -8.61 -2.95 -3.72
CA GLU A 270 -9.26 -1.80 -4.36
C GLU A 270 -8.47 -1.27 -5.57
N CYS A 271 -7.16 -1.51 -5.63
CA CYS A 271 -6.25 -1.08 -6.70
C CYS A 271 -6.08 -2.13 -7.82
N LEU A 272 -7.17 -2.81 -8.23
CA LEU A 272 -7.16 -3.66 -9.43
C LEU A 272 -7.43 -2.82 -10.70
N PHE A 273 -7.12 -3.36 -11.88
CA PHE A 273 -7.29 -2.72 -13.19
C PHE A 273 -6.55 -1.38 -13.33
N GLN A 274 -5.37 -1.24 -12.72
CA GLN A 274 -4.60 0.00 -12.79
C GLN A 274 -4.22 0.32 -14.24
N PRO A 275 -4.27 1.60 -14.63
CA PRO A 275 -3.80 2.05 -15.93
C PRO A 275 -2.27 2.16 -15.99
N GLY A 276 -1.71 1.88 -17.16
CA GLY A 276 -0.36 2.32 -17.52
C GLY A 276 -0.40 3.76 -18.08
N PRO A 277 0.78 4.40 -18.28
CA PRO A 277 0.83 5.76 -18.83
C PRO A 277 0.07 5.92 -20.16
N ALA A 278 0.19 4.94 -21.07
CA ALA A 278 -0.50 4.97 -22.36
C ALA A 278 -2.04 4.96 -22.23
N ASP A 279 -2.59 4.27 -21.22
CA ASP A 279 -4.04 4.24 -20.97
C ASP A 279 -4.59 5.61 -20.52
N LEU A 280 -3.71 6.45 -19.95
CA LEU A 280 -3.96 7.83 -19.53
C LEU A 280 -3.49 8.86 -20.58
N ALA A 281 -3.26 8.40 -21.82
CA ALA A 281 -2.79 9.19 -22.95
C ALA A 281 -1.45 9.89 -22.72
N ARG A 282 -0.58 9.31 -21.88
CA ARG A 282 0.79 9.75 -21.67
C ARG A 282 1.80 8.86 -22.42
N PRO A 283 2.98 9.38 -22.78
CA PRO A 283 4.07 8.54 -23.24
C PRO A 283 4.39 7.46 -22.21
N ASP A 284 4.54 6.22 -22.69
CA ASP A 284 4.97 5.08 -21.86
C ASP A 284 6.35 4.61 -22.34
N PRO A 285 7.43 5.09 -21.72
CA PRO A 285 8.77 4.66 -22.10
C PRO A 285 9.09 3.23 -21.65
N LEU A 286 8.25 2.64 -20.78
CA LEU A 286 8.52 1.34 -20.15
C LEU A 286 7.73 0.18 -20.77
N ASP A 287 6.81 0.48 -21.70
CA ASP A 287 5.90 -0.47 -22.34
C ASP A 287 5.14 -1.36 -21.34
N ASP A 288 4.45 -0.72 -20.39
CA ASP A 288 3.47 -1.35 -19.49
C ASP A 288 3.99 -2.54 -18.62
N PRO A 289 5.04 -2.36 -17.78
CA PRO A 289 5.62 -3.43 -16.96
C PRO A 289 4.78 -3.75 -15.71
N LEU A 290 3.46 -3.55 -15.73
CA LEU A 290 2.61 -3.47 -14.53
C LEU A 290 2.66 -4.68 -13.59
N ALA A 291 2.95 -5.88 -14.10
CA ALA A 291 3.17 -7.06 -13.25
C ALA A 291 4.31 -6.83 -12.23
N PHE A 292 5.37 -6.15 -12.68
CA PHE A 292 6.60 -5.86 -11.93
C PHE A 292 6.51 -4.58 -11.08
N THR A 293 5.46 -3.77 -11.27
CA THR A 293 5.19 -2.56 -10.47
C THR A 293 4.03 -2.74 -9.50
N SER A 294 3.50 -3.96 -9.38
CA SER A 294 2.40 -4.29 -8.46
C SER A 294 2.74 -4.11 -6.98
N GLY A 295 4.03 -4.12 -6.62
CA GLY A 295 4.55 -4.14 -5.24
C GLY A 295 4.68 -5.55 -4.64
N ALA A 296 4.16 -6.56 -5.33
CA ALA A 296 4.26 -7.96 -4.90
C ALA A 296 5.70 -8.49 -4.98
N LEU A 297 6.45 -8.05 -5.99
CA LEU A 297 7.85 -8.37 -6.23
C LEU A 297 8.78 -7.27 -5.67
N PRO A 298 10.09 -7.56 -5.51
CA PRO A 298 11.05 -6.58 -5.01
C PRO A 298 11.09 -5.29 -5.84
N VAL A 299 10.83 -4.17 -5.18
CA VAL A 299 11.15 -2.82 -5.64
C VAL A 299 12.18 -2.21 -4.68
N PHE A 300 13.08 -1.38 -5.18
CA PHE A 300 14.18 -0.83 -4.40
C PHE A 300 13.86 0.60 -3.97
N THR A 301 13.92 0.84 -2.66
CA THR A 301 13.71 2.17 -2.07
C THR A 301 14.96 2.63 -1.31
N SER A 302 15.01 3.89 -0.89
CA SER A 302 16.07 4.43 -0.04
C SER A 302 15.47 5.20 1.13
N PHE A 303 16.09 5.06 2.29
CA PHE A 303 15.73 5.77 3.52
C PHE A 303 16.79 6.79 3.96
N ASP A 304 17.89 6.91 3.21
CA ASP A 304 19.09 7.67 3.57
C ASP A 304 19.54 8.65 2.46
N GLY A 305 18.58 9.12 1.65
CA GLY A 305 18.84 10.07 0.57
C GLY A 305 19.52 9.46 -0.65
N GLY A 306 19.35 8.16 -0.89
CA GLY A 306 19.87 7.43 -2.05
C GLY A 306 21.24 6.79 -1.83
N ARG A 307 21.81 6.84 -0.61
CA ARG A 307 23.12 6.22 -0.34
C ARG A 307 23.03 4.69 -0.32
N THR A 308 21.91 4.16 0.16
CA THR A 308 21.63 2.72 0.19
C THR A 308 20.26 2.42 -0.42
N LEU A 309 20.22 1.39 -1.27
CA LEU A 309 18.99 0.83 -1.80
C LEU A 309 18.59 -0.43 -1.04
N HIS A 310 17.34 -0.48 -0.61
CA HIS A 310 16.75 -1.59 0.12
C HIS A 310 15.59 -2.19 -0.68
N PRO A 311 15.59 -3.51 -0.89
CA PRO A 311 14.46 -4.18 -1.54
C PRO A 311 13.28 -4.26 -0.57
N ILE A 312 12.10 -3.94 -1.06
CA ILE A 312 10.82 -4.12 -0.38
C ILE A 312 9.87 -4.88 -1.32
N ALA A 313 9.14 -5.85 -0.78
CA ALA A 313 8.14 -6.61 -1.53
C ALA A 313 7.06 -7.08 -0.58
N ALA A 314 5.80 -7.11 -1.01
CA ALA A 314 4.75 -7.74 -0.22
C ALA A 314 5.04 -9.23 0.02
N PHE A 315 5.62 -9.94 -0.95
CA PHE A 315 6.00 -11.35 -0.79
C PHE A 315 7.23 -11.58 0.10
N GLY A 316 7.84 -10.53 0.65
CA GLY A 316 8.98 -10.62 1.55
C GLY A 316 10.34 -10.47 0.86
N CYS A 317 11.24 -9.73 1.50
CA CYS A 317 12.64 -9.53 1.07
C CYS A 317 13.61 -9.74 2.24
N GLY A 318 13.30 -10.67 3.15
CA GLY A 318 14.04 -10.86 4.40
C GLY A 318 13.78 -9.73 5.39
N ALA A 319 14.69 -9.57 6.35
CA ALA A 319 14.60 -8.52 7.36
C ALA A 319 14.76 -7.14 6.70
N LEU A 320 13.73 -6.31 6.83
CA LEU A 320 13.79 -4.93 6.36
C LEU A 320 14.55 -4.08 7.38
N PRO A 321 15.42 -3.16 6.92
CA PRO A 321 16.08 -2.25 7.83
C PRO A 321 15.04 -1.35 8.50
N ALA A 322 15.33 -0.99 9.74
CA ALA A 322 14.64 0.12 10.36
C ALA A 322 14.98 1.41 9.60
N ARG A 323 14.02 2.33 9.55
CA ARG A 323 14.18 3.63 8.92
C ARG A 323 14.30 4.72 9.98
N PRO A 324 14.94 5.86 9.68
CA PRO A 324 14.88 7.03 10.54
C PRO A 324 13.43 7.45 10.80
N GLY A 325 13.13 7.70 12.06
CA GLY A 325 11.85 8.19 12.53
C GLY A 325 12.02 9.09 13.74
N GLN A 326 10.91 9.56 14.27
CA GLN A 326 10.87 10.39 15.47
C GLN A 326 9.87 9.81 16.46
N ARG A 327 10.22 9.87 17.74
CA ARG A 327 9.34 9.48 18.84
C ARG A 327 9.26 10.62 19.84
N LEU A 328 8.07 10.84 20.37
CA LEU A 328 7.86 11.76 21.46
C LEU A 328 8.50 11.22 22.75
N ARG A 329 9.28 12.06 23.42
CA ARG A 329 9.88 11.82 24.74
C ARG A 329 9.24 12.71 25.78
N HIS A 330 9.18 12.23 27.01
CA HIS A 330 8.71 12.95 28.19
C HIS A 330 7.36 13.67 28.02
N PRO A 331 6.32 13.00 27.48
CA PRO A 331 5.00 13.61 27.31
C PRO A 331 4.48 14.13 28.65
N GLY A 332 3.78 15.27 28.62
CA GLY A 332 3.17 15.85 29.83
C GLY A 332 4.12 16.62 30.74
N THR A 333 5.35 16.93 30.29
CA THR A 333 6.37 17.62 31.11
C THR A 333 7.09 18.73 30.34
N ASP A 334 7.90 19.51 31.05
CA ASP A 334 8.71 20.59 30.47
C ASP A 334 9.80 20.07 29.53
N TRP A 335 10.11 18.77 29.59
CA TRP A 335 11.09 18.09 28.75
C TRP A 335 10.51 17.45 27.49
N ILE A 336 9.20 17.61 27.22
CA ILE A 336 8.58 17.03 26.04
C ILE A 336 9.31 17.46 24.76
N HIS A 337 9.70 16.51 23.90
CA HIS A 337 10.37 16.76 22.62
C HIS A 337 10.34 15.53 21.69
N LEU A 338 10.69 15.73 20.42
CA LEU A 338 10.92 14.64 19.47
C LEU A 338 12.37 14.20 19.53
N ALA A 339 12.60 12.92 19.78
CA ALA A 339 13.91 12.29 19.67
C ALA A 339 13.97 11.41 18.41
N PRO A 340 15.10 11.39 17.69
CA PRO A 340 15.31 10.46 16.61
C PRO A 340 15.27 9.02 17.15
N VAL A 341 14.59 8.14 16.41
CA VAL A 341 14.54 6.70 16.69
C VAL A 341 14.57 5.93 15.39
N GLU A 342 15.02 4.68 15.45
CA GLU A 342 14.78 3.72 14.40
C GLU A 342 13.36 3.17 14.52
N VAL A 343 12.60 3.20 13.42
CA VAL A 343 11.23 2.66 13.35
C VAL A 343 11.15 1.59 12.28
N SER A 344 10.24 0.63 12.47
CA SER A 344 9.95 -0.34 11.42
C SER A 344 9.50 0.36 10.14
N SER A 345 9.91 -0.19 9.00
CA SER A 345 9.49 0.31 7.70
C SER A 345 8.02 0.00 7.39
N PHE A 346 7.49 -1.09 7.94
CA PHE A 346 6.11 -1.56 7.80
C PHE A 346 5.58 -2.12 9.11
N ASP A 347 4.26 -2.16 9.28
CA ASP A 347 3.62 -2.70 10.49
C ASP A 347 3.52 -4.24 10.41
N ALA A 348 3.45 -4.82 9.21
CA ALA A 348 3.40 -6.26 8.99
C ALA A 348 4.78 -6.95 9.07
N ASN A 349 4.84 -8.10 9.74
CA ASN A 349 6.07 -8.90 9.92
C ASN A 349 6.47 -9.77 8.71
N GLY A 350 5.71 -9.74 7.60
CA GLY A 350 5.96 -10.53 6.40
C GLY A 350 5.95 -12.06 6.63
N PRO A 351 6.32 -12.87 5.62
CA PRO A 351 6.49 -14.30 5.79
C PRO A 351 7.74 -14.63 6.61
N SER A 352 7.63 -15.58 7.53
CA SER A 352 8.76 -16.04 8.37
C SER A 352 8.70 -17.53 8.65
N LEU A 353 9.85 -18.12 8.97
CA LEU A 353 10.04 -19.51 9.41
C LEU A 353 11.05 -19.52 10.55
N ASP A 354 10.73 -20.17 11.67
CA ASP A 354 11.59 -20.25 12.86
C ASP A 354 12.12 -18.89 13.36
N GLY A 355 11.28 -17.85 13.26
CA GLY A 355 11.62 -16.48 13.64
C GLY A 355 12.45 -15.70 12.62
N VAL A 356 12.81 -16.31 11.49
CA VAL A 356 13.58 -15.68 10.41
C VAL A 356 12.65 -15.22 9.29
N ALA A 357 12.75 -13.95 8.90
CA ALA A 357 12.01 -13.41 7.76
C ALA A 357 12.48 -14.04 6.44
N LEU A 358 11.55 -14.46 5.59
CA LEU A 358 11.83 -15.08 4.31
C LEU A 358 12.00 -14.04 3.20
N ASP A 359 12.79 -14.38 2.18
CA ASP A 359 12.98 -13.58 0.98
C ASP A 359 12.49 -14.36 -0.24
N VAL A 360 11.62 -13.75 -1.04
CA VAL A 360 11.08 -14.34 -2.28
C VAL A 360 12.17 -14.78 -3.26
N ARG A 361 13.33 -14.12 -3.25
CA ARG A 361 14.48 -14.44 -4.11
C ARG A 361 15.17 -15.75 -3.74
N ASP A 362 14.94 -16.28 -2.55
CA ASP A 362 15.43 -17.60 -2.13
C ASP A 362 14.45 -18.73 -2.52
N HIS A 363 13.26 -18.39 -3.04
CA HIS A 363 12.18 -19.33 -3.38
C HIS A 363 11.65 -19.15 -4.81
N VAL A 364 12.48 -18.66 -5.73
CA VAL A 364 12.11 -18.36 -7.13
C VAL A 364 11.48 -19.55 -7.83
N ASP A 365 11.99 -20.76 -7.62
CA ASP A 365 11.43 -21.95 -8.27
C ASP A 365 9.99 -22.25 -7.85
N ALA A 366 9.69 -22.14 -6.55
CA ALA A 366 8.33 -22.34 -6.05
C ALA A 366 7.39 -21.27 -6.59
N LEU A 367 7.81 -20.00 -6.53
CA LEU A 367 7.06 -18.88 -7.09
C LEU A 367 6.74 -19.10 -8.57
N VAL A 368 7.74 -19.42 -9.38
CA VAL A 368 7.57 -19.59 -10.83
C VAL A 368 6.69 -20.80 -11.16
N ARG A 369 6.79 -21.90 -10.42
CA ARG A 369 5.89 -23.05 -10.58
C ARG A 369 4.42 -22.65 -10.39
N GLY A 370 4.10 -21.99 -9.28
CA GLY A 370 2.74 -21.57 -8.98
C GLY A 370 2.21 -20.50 -9.94
N TYR A 371 3.08 -19.60 -10.39
CA TYR A 371 2.79 -18.59 -11.40
C TYR A 371 2.42 -19.22 -12.75
N ARG A 372 3.29 -20.09 -13.29
CA ARG A 372 3.04 -20.82 -14.54
C ARG A 372 1.76 -21.64 -14.48
N ALA A 373 1.58 -22.43 -13.42
CA ALA A 373 0.41 -23.28 -13.26
C ALA A 373 -0.90 -22.47 -13.23
N SER A 374 -0.88 -21.29 -12.58
CA SER A 374 -2.05 -20.42 -12.48
C SER A 374 -2.35 -19.67 -13.76
N LEU A 375 -1.35 -19.17 -14.49
CA LEU A 375 -1.56 -18.60 -15.83
C LEU A 375 -2.07 -19.65 -16.81
N ALA A 376 -1.54 -20.88 -16.76
CA ALA A 376 -2.03 -21.98 -17.59
C ALA A 376 -3.49 -22.32 -17.28
N ALA A 377 -3.90 -22.26 -16.00
CA ALA A 377 -5.27 -22.43 -15.58
C ALA A 377 -6.19 -21.30 -16.09
N VAL A 378 -5.71 -20.05 -16.04
CA VAL A 378 -6.42 -18.89 -16.59
C VAL A 378 -6.60 -19.05 -18.09
N LEU A 379 -5.54 -19.41 -18.83
CA LEU A 379 -5.56 -19.64 -20.27
C LEU A 379 -6.56 -20.77 -20.63
N ALA A 380 -6.47 -21.91 -19.95
CA ALA A 380 -7.38 -23.05 -20.17
C ALA A 380 -8.85 -22.73 -19.87
N ARG A 381 -9.13 -21.68 -19.08
CA ARG A 381 -10.49 -21.24 -18.73
C ARG A 381 -10.87 -19.91 -19.36
N ARG A 382 -10.04 -19.34 -20.25
CA ARG A 382 -10.19 -18.00 -20.80
C ARG A 382 -11.61 -17.66 -21.23
N ASP A 383 -12.20 -18.50 -22.08
CA ASP A 383 -13.53 -18.24 -22.63
C ASP A 383 -14.61 -18.32 -21.56
N ALA A 384 -14.50 -19.27 -20.63
CA ALA A 384 -15.43 -19.38 -19.50
C ALA A 384 -15.30 -18.21 -18.51
N LEU A 385 -14.09 -17.66 -18.33
CA LEU A 385 -13.84 -16.49 -17.49
C LEU A 385 -14.41 -15.21 -18.11
N LEU A 386 -14.33 -15.08 -19.45
CA LEU A 386 -14.82 -13.95 -20.24
C LEU A 386 -16.30 -14.05 -20.64
N ALA A 387 -16.92 -15.23 -20.51
CA ALA A 387 -18.33 -15.45 -20.82
C ALA A 387 -19.25 -14.50 -20.01
N PRO A 388 -20.50 -14.24 -20.44
CA PRO A 388 -21.39 -13.28 -19.78
C PRO A 388 -21.61 -13.49 -18.27
N ARG A 389 -21.52 -14.74 -17.78
CA ARG A 389 -21.60 -15.11 -16.35
C ARG A 389 -20.25 -15.49 -15.73
N GLY A 390 -19.16 -15.32 -16.48
CA GLY A 390 -17.80 -15.64 -16.07
C GLY A 390 -17.31 -14.78 -14.90
N ALA A 391 -16.27 -15.26 -14.20
CA ALA A 391 -15.76 -14.60 -13.00
C ALA A 391 -15.27 -13.17 -13.29
N LEU A 392 -14.69 -12.92 -14.47
CA LEU A 392 -14.15 -11.60 -14.83
C LEU A 392 -15.26 -10.57 -15.08
N ARG A 393 -16.43 -10.97 -15.60
CA ARG A 393 -17.50 -10.01 -15.94
C ARG A 393 -18.02 -9.21 -14.76
N ARG A 394 -17.86 -9.71 -13.52
CA ARG A 394 -18.24 -8.99 -12.30
C ARG A 394 -17.45 -7.69 -12.12
N PHE A 395 -16.17 -7.67 -12.51
CA PHE A 395 -15.31 -6.49 -12.36
C PHE A 395 -15.78 -5.29 -13.19
N ARG A 396 -16.55 -5.50 -14.27
CA ARG A 396 -17.07 -4.40 -15.12
C ARG A 396 -17.78 -3.30 -14.34
N ARG A 397 -18.46 -3.65 -13.25
CA ARG A 397 -19.27 -2.73 -12.42
C ARG A 397 -18.65 -2.44 -11.05
N THR A 398 -17.58 -3.13 -10.70
CA THR A 398 -16.87 -2.95 -9.43
C THR A 398 -16.23 -1.57 -9.40
N ALA A 399 -16.46 -0.85 -8.31
CA ALA A 399 -15.75 0.39 -8.02
C ALA A 399 -14.33 0.05 -7.56
N LEU A 400 -13.32 0.57 -8.26
CA LEU A 400 -11.89 0.36 -7.99
C LEU A 400 -11.20 1.71 -7.83
N ARG A 401 -10.13 1.75 -7.04
CA ARG A 401 -9.34 2.94 -6.76
C ARG A 401 -8.41 3.24 -7.93
N LEU A 402 -8.40 4.49 -8.38
CA LEU A 402 -7.43 5.03 -9.32
C LEU A 402 -6.34 5.74 -8.51
N LEU A 403 -5.08 5.33 -8.68
CA LEU A 403 -3.95 5.97 -8.03
C LEU A 403 -3.45 7.14 -8.88
N CYS A 404 -3.70 8.36 -8.39
CA CYS A 404 -3.19 9.59 -9.03
C CYS A 404 -1.87 10.06 -8.42
N ALA A 405 -1.53 9.61 -7.20
CA ALA A 405 -0.27 9.87 -6.50
C ALA A 405 -0.07 8.82 -5.41
N PRO A 406 1.17 8.57 -4.97
CA PRO A 406 1.43 7.72 -3.81
C PRO A 406 0.96 8.40 -2.52
N THR A 407 0.45 7.63 -1.56
CA THR A 407 -0.10 8.16 -0.30
C THR A 407 0.91 8.96 0.52
N ASN A 408 2.19 8.56 0.49
CA ASN A 408 3.24 9.23 1.26
C ASN A 408 3.40 10.71 0.89
N LEU A 409 3.13 11.10 -0.35
CA LEU A 409 3.11 12.49 -0.80
C LEU A 409 2.09 13.29 0.02
N TYR A 410 0.87 12.77 0.15
CA TYR A 410 -0.18 13.43 0.90
C TYR A 410 0.13 13.49 2.40
N ALA A 411 0.71 12.43 2.96
CA ALA A 411 1.16 12.43 4.35
C ALA A 411 2.19 13.55 4.62
N LEU A 412 3.17 13.74 3.73
CA LEU A 412 4.17 14.82 3.84
C LEU A 412 3.55 16.22 3.72
N LEU A 413 2.58 16.38 2.82
CA LEU A 413 1.86 17.65 2.67
C LEU A 413 1.02 17.98 3.92
N LEU A 414 0.33 16.99 4.49
CA LEU A 414 -0.45 17.15 5.71
C LEU A 414 0.45 17.43 6.92
N ASP A 415 1.56 16.71 7.07
CA ASP A 415 2.55 16.95 8.13
C ASP A 415 3.11 18.38 8.05
N SER A 416 3.44 18.84 6.84
CA SER A 416 3.79 20.23 6.62
C SER A 416 2.64 21.16 6.98
N ALA A 417 1.43 20.95 6.48
CA ALA A 417 0.28 21.83 6.76
C ALA A 417 -0.09 21.91 8.25
N LEU A 418 0.16 20.84 9.02
CA LEU A 418 -0.13 20.75 10.45
C LEU A 418 0.99 21.25 11.37
N SER A 419 2.09 21.77 10.82
CA SER A 419 3.14 22.40 11.64
C SER A 419 2.67 23.76 12.21
N THR A 420 3.39 24.30 13.21
CA THR A 420 3.02 25.56 13.90
C THR A 420 2.71 26.71 12.95
N GLU A 421 3.58 26.95 11.97
CA GLU A 421 3.40 27.97 10.93
C GLU A 421 2.30 27.61 9.92
N GLY A 422 1.99 26.33 9.75
CA GLY A 422 0.98 25.88 8.80
C GLY A 422 -0.43 26.11 9.32
N VAL A 423 -0.62 26.00 10.64
CA VAL A 423 -1.93 26.18 11.29
C VAL A 423 -2.09 27.56 11.96
N SER A 424 -1.21 28.53 11.67
CA SER A 424 -1.36 29.91 12.14
C SER A 424 -2.63 30.55 11.59
N ASP A 425 -2.93 30.28 10.33
CA ASP A 425 -4.06 30.84 9.59
C ASP A 425 -4.47 29.92 8.41
N GLU A 426 -5.60 30.23 7.78
CA GLU A 426 -6.12 29.43 6.66
C GLU A 426 -5.24 29.46 5.41
N ASP A 427 -4.64 30.61 5.12
CA ASP A 427 -3.91 30.83 3.89
C ASP A 427 -2.57 30.09 3.94
N SER A 428 -1.88 30.15 5.08
CA SER A 428 -0.67 29.37 5.38
C SER A 428 -0.93 27.86 5.26
N PHE A 429 -2.04 27.38 5.81
CA PHE A 429 -2.44 25.97 5.73
C PHE A 429 -2.64 25.54 4.27
N ARG A 430 -3.45 26.29 3.52
CA ARG A 430 -3.77 25.98 2.12
C ARG A 430 -2.57 26.12 1.20
N ALA A 431 -1.70 27.10 1.43
CA ALA A 431 -0.48 27.30 0.64
C ALA A 431 0.46 26.08 0.72
N ARG A 432 0.53 25.41 1.87
CA ARG A 432 1.31 24.17 2.03
C ARG A 432 0.72 23.01 1.24
N LEU A 433 -0.60 22.85 1.27
CA LEU A 433 -1.30 21.80 0.51
C LEU A 433 -1.25 22.04 -1.00
N ALA A 434 -1.31 23.30 -1.44
CA ALA A 434 -1.27 23.70 -2.85
C ALA A 434 0.03 23.26 -3.57
N ARG A 435 1.09 22.92 -2.83
CA ARG A 435 2.32 22.32 -3.38
C ARG A 435 2.07 21.03 -4.14
N ALA A 436 0.97 20.30 -3.86
CA ALA A 436 0.55 19.13 -4.63
C ALA A 436 0.41 19.42 -6.14
N ALA A 437 0.00 20.64 -6.51
CA ALA A 437 -0.22 21.04 -7.90
C ALA A 437 1.08 21.29 -8.70
N GLN A 438 2.25 21.29 -8.05
CA GLN A 438 3.55 21.55 -8.69
C GLN A 438 4.14 20.31 -9.37
N ARG A 439 3.50 19.14 -9.23
CA ARG A 439 3.96 17.88 -9.83
C ARG A 439 3.50 17.73 -11.27
N ASP A 440 4.22 16.91 -12.02
CA ASP A 440 3.85 16.57 -13.40
C ASP A 440 2.46 15.92 -13.47
N PRO A 441 1.65 16.27 -14.48
CA PRO A 441 0.34 15.66 -14.68
C PRO A 441 0.41 14.14 -14.84
N THR A 442 -0.40 13.40 -14.09
CA THR A 442 -0.52 11.95 -14.27
C THR A 442 -1.57 11.55 -15.30
N ILE A 443 -2.41 12.49 -15.71
CA ILE A 443 -3.43 12.35 -16.76
C ILE A 443 -3.16 13.41 -17.81
N ALA A 444 -3.14 13.03 -19.10
CA ALA A 444 -2.80 13.97 -20.17
C ALA A 444 -3.87 15.05 -20.42
N ASP A 445 -5.16 14.72 -20.21
CA ASP A 445 -6.25 15.68 -20.36
C ASP A 445 -6.19 16.74 -19.24
N VAL A 446 -5.97 18.00 -19.64
CA VAL A 446 -5.77 19.13 -18.72
C VAL A 446 -6.99 19.41 -17.84
N HIS A 447 -8.20 19.19 -18.34
CA HIS A 447 -9.43 19.43 -17.58
C HIS A 447 -9.63 18.35 -16.52
N CYS A 448 -9.42 17.08 -16.87
CA CYS A 448 -9.43 15.97 -15.93
C CYS A 448 -8.35 16.15 -14.87
N TRP A 449 -7.14 16.56 -15.26
CA TRP A 449 -6.05 16.81 -14.31
C TRP A 449 -6.36 17.95 -13.34
N SER A 450 -6.90 19.07 -13.86
CA SER A 450 -7.35 20.19 -13.02
C SER A 450 -8.45 19.76 -12.04
N ALA A 451 -9.38 18.90 -12.47
CA ALA A 451 -10.40 18.34 -11.59
C ALA A 451 -9.80 17.44 -10.51
N VAL A 452 -8.78 16.63 -10.84
CA VAL A 452 -8.03 15.83 -9.84
C VAL A 452 -7.41 16.74 -8.78
N LEU A 453 -6.65 17.76 -9.19
CA LEU A 453 -6.01 18.70 -8.25
C LEU A 453 -7.04 19.42 -7.36
N ALA A 454 -8.20 19.79 -7.92
CA ALA A 454 -9.27 20.43 -7.16
C ALA A 454 -9.89 19.48 -6.11
N GLU A 455 -10.02 18.19 -6.41
CA GLU A 455 -10.51 17.19 -5.46
C GLU A 455 -9.41 16.79 -4.44
N GLU A 456 -8.13 16.80 -4.82
CA GLU A 456 -7.01 16.64 -3.90
C GLU A 456 -7.00 17.75 -2.85
N ALA A 457 -7.10 19.02 -3.29
CA ALA A 457 -7.18 20.16 -2.39
C ALA A 457 -8.36 20.04 -1.41
N ARG A 458 -9.55 19.63 -1.89
CA ARG A 458 -10.73 19.43 -1.02
C ARG A 458 -10.57 18.30 -0.02
N ALA A 459 -9.92 17.20 -0.38
CA ALA A 459 -9.68 16.10 0.53
C ALA A 459 -8.63 16.49 1.59
N LEU A 460 -7.52 17.08 1.17
CA LEU A 460 -6.44 17.51 2.07
C LEU A 460 -6.89 18.61 3.04
N ASP A 461 -7.76 19.53 2.61
CA ASP A 461 -8.37 20.55 3.50
C ASP A 461 -9.14 19.92 4.69
N ARG A 462 -9.66 18.71 4.48
CA ARG A 462 -10.34 17.91 5.52
C ARG A 462 -9.42 16.91 6.23
N LEU A 463 -8.11 16.93 5.96
CA LEU A 463 -7.15 15.94 6.47
C LEU A 463 -7.46 14.50 5.99
N ASP A 464 -8.15 14.37 4.85
CA ASP A 464 -8.31 13.09 4.15
C ASP A 464 -7.15 12.89 3.17
N VAL A 465 -6.74 11.64 2.98
CA VAL A 465 -5.96 11.24 1.82
C VAL A 465 -6.88 11.24 0.59
N PRO A 466 -6.52 11.94 -0.50
CA PRO A 466 -7.30 11.91 -1.73
C PRO A 466 -7.48 10.49 -2.29
N ALA A 467 -8.70 10.17 -2.70
CA ALA A 467 -9.05 8.89 -3.29
C ALA A 467 -9.95 9.08 -4.51
N PHE A 468 -9.60 8.41 -5.60
CA PHE A 468 -10.33 8.44 -6.87
C PHE A 468 -10.83 7.05 -7.20
N VAL A 469 -12.00 6.98 -7.83
CA VAL A 469 -12.71 5.74 -8.11
C VAL A 469 -13.13 5.70 -9.56
N PHE A 470 -12.98 4.54 -10.18
CA PHE A 470 -13.49 4.26 -11.52
C PHE A 470 -14.16 2.88 -11.56
N ARG A 471 -14.85 2.61 -12.66
CA ARG A 471 -15.36 1.27 -12.98
C ARG A 471 -14.69 0.78 -14.26
N PRO A 472 -14.13 -0.44 -14.31
CA PRO A 472 -13.39 -0.95 -15.47
C PRO A 472 -14.11 -0.89 -16.81
N ALA A 473 -15.44 -0.94 -16.83
CA ALA A 473 -16.21 -0.84 -18.08
C ALA A 473 -16.50 0.61 -18.53
N GLN A 474 -16.02 1.61 -17.79
CA GLN A 474 -16.20 3.02 -18.09
C GLN A 474 -14.86 3.68 -18.44
N ARG A 475 -14.92 4.82 -19.13
CA ARG A 475 -13.75 5.66 -19.41
C ARG A 475 -13.55 6.77 -18.39
N SER A 476 -14.45 6.88 -17.42
CA SER A 476 -14.51 8.00 -16.49
C SER A 476 -14.10 7.63 -15.07
N ALA A 477 -13.52 8.59 -14.37
CA ALA A 477 -13.24 8.54 -12.95
C ALA A 477 -14.01 9.64 -12.19
N ARG A 478 -14.10 9.47 -10.87
CA ARG A 478 -14.69 10.42 -9.92
C ARG A 478 -13.90 10.40 -8.61
N ALA A 479 -13.99 11.44 -7.80
CA ALA A 479 -13.53 11.39 -6.43
C ALA A 479 -14.40 10.43 -5.60
N ALA A 480 -13.80 9.76 -4.62
CA ALA A 480 -14.50 8.88 -3.69
C ALA A 480 -15.62 9.64 -2.94
N ALA A 481 -15.37 10.91 -2.61
CA ALA A 481 -16.31 11.81 -1.96
C ALA A 481 -17.44 12.35 -2.86
N GLY A 482 -17.44 12.06 -4.17
CA GLY A 482 -18.55 12.37 -5.09
C GLY A 482 -18.25 13.36 -6.21
N GLY A 483 -17.13 14.10 -6.17
CA GLY A 483 -16.72 15.01 -7.25
C GLY A 483 -16.45 14.29 -8.58
N THR A 484 -16.76 14.93 -9.71
CA THR A 484 -16.55 14.35 -11.05
C THR A 484 -15.16 14.73 -11.58
N ILE A 485 -14.41 13.75 -12.10
CA ILE A 485 -13.11 14.01 -12.77
C ILE A 485 -13.29 14.12 -14.28
N GLY A 486 -14.02 13.17 -14.89
CA GLY A 486 -14.24 13.16 -16.34
C GLY A 486 -13.70 11.89 -16.99
N ARG A 487 -13.49 11.92 -18.31
CA ARG A 487 -13.04 10.78 -19.12
C ARG A 487 -11.52 10.68 -19.11
N VAL A 488 -10.97 9.93 -18.15
CA VAL A 488 -9.52 9.80 -17.93
C VAL A 488 -8.85 8.73 -18.78
N PHE A 489 -9.61 7.72 -19.26
CA PHE A 489 -9.06 6.59 -20.01
C PHE A 489 -9.35 6.69 -21.50
N ALA A 490 -8.35 6.38 -22.34
CA ALA A 490 -8.52 6.28 -23.79
C ALA A 490 -9.56 5.20 -24.17
N ALA A 491 -9.53 4.06 -23.50
CA ALA A 491 -10.48 2.96 -23.61
C ALA A 491 -10.82 2.40 -22.22
N PRO A 492 -11.96 1.69 -22.04
CA PRO A 492 -12.27 1.06 -20.76
C PRO A 492 -11.19 0.05 -20.36
N MET A 493 -10.74 0.11 -19.10
CA MET A 493 -9.70 -0.79 -18.58
C MET A 493 -10.07 -2.27 -18.68
N PHE A 494 -11.36 -2.59 -18.64
CA PHE A 494 -11.85 -3.95 -18.85
C PHE A 494 -11.52 -4.47 -20.27
N GLU A 495 -11.62 -3.62 -21.29
CA GLU A 495 -11.30 -4.02 -22.67
C GLU A 495 -9.80 -4.26 -22.85
N ARG A 496 -8.95 -3.50 -22.14
CA ARG A 496 -7.50 -3.71 -22.12
C ARG A 496 -7.15 -5.07 -21.53
N VAL A 497 -7.75 -5.43 -20.39
CA VAL A 497 -7.60 -6.77 -19.79
C VAL A 497 -8.18 -7.88 -20.69
N GLU A 498 -9.36 -7.67 -21.28
CA GLU A 498 -9.97 -8.65 -22.19
C GLU A 498 -9.08 -8.89 -23.42
N ARG A 499 -8.47 -7.85 -23.99
CA ARG A 499 -7.54 -7.99 -25.12
C ARG A 499 -6.28 -8.74 -24.73
N ALA A 500 -5.63 -8.36 -23.61
CA ALA A 500 -4.43 -9.03 -23.12
C ALA A 500 -4.68 -10.51 -22.86
N LEU A 501 -5.82 -10.84 -22.24
CA LEU A 501 -6.19 -12.23 -21.97
C LEU A 501 -6.51 -13.02 -23.25
N ARG A 502 -7.10 -12.41 -24.27
CA ARG A 502 -7.32 -13.04 -25.59
C ARG A 502 -6.02 -13.30 -26.34
N ALA A 503 -5.03 -12.42 -26.18
CA ALA A 503 -3.71 -12.57 -26.78
C ALA A 503 -2.79 -13.54 -26.01
N LEU A 504 -3.15 -13.91 -24.78
CA LEU A 504 -2.37 -14.88 -24.00
C LEU A 504 -2.39 -16.26 -24.68
N ASP A 505 -1.22 -16.84 -24.87
CA ASP A 505 -0.96 -18.18 -25.39
C ASP A 505 0.10 -18.91 -24.55
N GLY A 506 0.53 -20.10 -25.01
CA GLY A 506 1.51 -20.92 -24.30
C GLY A 506 2.91 -20.30 -24.28
N ASP A 507 3.36 -19.78 -25.43
CA ASP A 507 4.67 -19.16 -25.59
C ASP A 507 4.78 -17.90 -24.70
N GLY A 508 3.75 -17.04 -24.72
CA GLY A 508 3.70 -15.85 -23.89
C GLY A 508 3.69 -16.15 -22.39
N LEU A 509 3.20 -17.33 -21.96
CA LEU A 509 3.29 -17.75 -20.55
C LEU A 509 4.73 -18.09 -20.16
N ASP A 510 5.43 -18.82 -21.03
CA ASP A 510 6.80 -19.27 -20.78
C ASP A 510 7.76 -18.08 -20.75
N ASP A 511 7.61 -17.15 -21.71
CA ASP A 511 8.35 -15.89 -21.78
C ASP A 511 8.25 -15.08 -20.50
N ARG A 512 7.03 -14.93 -19.97
CA ARG A 512 6.77 -14.25 -18.70
C ARG A 512 7.44 -14.95 -17.51
N ALA A 513 7.44 -16.28 -17.49
CA ALA A 513 8.10 -17.04 -16.44
C ALA A 513 9.62 -16.87 -16.47
N VAL A 514 10.23 -16.77 -17.67
CA VAL A 514 11.65 -16.47 -17.85
C VAL A 514 11.96 -15.07 -17.31
N LEU A 515 11.16 -14.06 -17.68
CA LEU A 515 11.30 -12.68 -17.19
C LEU A 515 11.17 -12.59 -15.66
N LEU A 516 10.22 -13.31 -15.07
CA LEU A 516 10.04 -13.37 -13.62
C LEU A 516 11.29 -13.93 -12.92
N ARG A 517 11.88 -15.01 -13.46
CA ARG A 517 13.14 -15.57 -12.95
C ARG A 517 14.27 -14.56 -13.04
N ALA A 518 14.40 -13.90 -14.20
CA ALA A 518 15.43 -12.91 -14.43
C ALA A 518 15.33 -11.74 -13.44
N ALA A 519 14.11 -11.23 -13.20
CA ALA A 519 13.86 -10.11 -12.30
C ALA A 519 14.18 -10.41 -10.82
N LEU A 520 14.14 -11.68 -10.42
CA LEU A 520 14.43 -12.12 -9.06
C LEU A 520 15.88 -12.57 -8.83
N ARG A 521 16.69 -12.62 -9.89
CA ARG A 521 18.11 -13.00 -9.79
C ARG A 521 18.85 -12.00 -8.90
N ARG A 522 19.58 -12.51 -7.90
CA ARG A 522 20.52 -11.68 -7.13
C ARG A 522 21.77 -11.42 -7.98
N PRO A 523 22.19 -10.17 -8.19
CA PRO A 523 23.50 -9.92 -8.77
C PRO A 523 24.57 -10.49 -7.83
N ALA A 524 25.59 -11.14 -8.39
CA ALA A 524 26.74 -11.58 -7.61
C ALA A 524 27.39 -10.34 -6.97
N ALA A 525 27.78 -10.44 -5.70
CA ALA A 525 28.55 -9.39 -5.05
C ALA A 525 29.85 -9.19 -5.85
N PRO A 526 30.20 -7.95 -6.23
CA PRO A 526 31.50 -7.73 -6.84
C PRO A 526 32.57 -8.18 -5.85
N ALA A 527 33.50 -9.02 -6.29
CA ALA A 527 34.67 -9.34 -5.49
C ALA A 527 35.40 -8.02 -5.18
N ALA A 528 35.78 -7.81 -3.92
CA ALA A 528 36.61 -6.66 -3.56
C ALA A 528 38.00 -6.86 -4.18
N SER A 529 38.24 -6.26 -5.33
CA SER A 529 39.55 -6.20 -5.96
C SER A 529 40.13 -4.80 -5.81
N GLU A 530 41.41 -4.70 -5.46
CA GLU A 530 42.13 -3.43 -5.57
C GLU A 530 42.12 -2.95 -7.03
N PRO A 531 42.06 -1.62 -7.29
CA PRO A 531 42.10 -1.10 -8.64
C PRO A 531 43.46 -1.42 -9.28
N THR A 532 43.50 -2.44 -10.13
CA THR A 532 44.63 -2.72 -11.00
C THR A 532 44.56 -1.85 -12.27
N ALA A 533 45.66 -1.79 -13.03
CA ALA A 533 45.64 -1.14 -14.34
C ALA A 533 44.51 -1.75 -15.20
N VAL A 534 43.60 -0.90 -15.67
CA VAL A 534 42.42 -1.33 -16.44
C VAL A 534 42.86 -1.79 -17.82
N ASP A 535 42.92 -3.09 -18.04
CA ASP A 535 42.97 -3.66 -19.39
C ASP A 535 41.57 -3.47 -20.03
N ALA A 536 41.49 -2.56 -21.00
CA ALA A 536 40.25 -2.24 -21.68
C ALA A 536 39.63 -3.45 -22.39
N ARG A 537 40.44 -4.34 -22.99
CA ARG A 537 39.94 -5.53 -23.71
C ARG A 537 39.41 -6.56 -22.71
N ALA A 538 40.13 -6.82 -21.62
CA ALA A 538 39.66 -7.72 -20.57
C ALA A 538 38.40 -7.19 -19.87
N THR A 539 38.33 -5.87 -19.65
CA THR A 539 37.15 -5.21 -19.07
C THR A 539 35.94 -5.32 -20.00
N LEU A 540 36.12 -5.06 -21.29
CA LEU A 540 35.07 -5.22 -22.30
C LEU A 540 34.55 -6.66 -22.34
N ARG A 541 35.45 -7.66 -22.36
CA ARG A 541 35.09 -9.08 -22.30
C ARG A 541 34.25 -9.40 -21.07
N THR A 542 34.71 -8.98 -19.89
CA THR A 542 34.00 -9.20 -18.61
C THR A 542 32.60 -8.58 -18.63
N LEU A 543 32.44 -7.37 -19.18
CA LEU A 543 31.14 -6.72 -19.29
C LEU A 543 30.23 -7.42 -20.32
N ALA A 544 30.78 -7.79 -21.48
CA ALA A 544 30.04 -8.46 -22.54
C ALA A 544 29.53 -9.82 -22.10
N ASP A 545 30.38 -10.64 -21.47
CA ASP A 545 30.00 -11.94 -20.93
C ASP A 545 28.92 -11.77 -19.84
N ARG A 546 29.05 -10.77 -18.96
CA ARG A 546 28.04 -10.48 -17.94
C ARG A 546 26.70 -10.06 -18.54
N VAL A 547 26.69 -9.25 -19.59
CA VAL A 547 25.45 -8.86 -20.29
C VAL A 547 24.84 -10.07 -20.98
N ALA A 548 25.65 -10.90 -21.64
CA ALA A 548 25.19 -12.13 -22.28
C ALA A 548 24.60 -13.12 -21.26
N ASP A 549 25.23 -13.29 -20.09
CA ASP A 549 24.76 -14.15 -19.00
C ASP A 549 23.43 -13.69 -18.38
N LEU A 550 23.06 -12.42 -18.58
CA LEU A 550 21.81 -11.84 -18.10
C LEU A 550 20.69 -11.89 -19.15
N ALA A 551 20.96 -12.40 -20.35
CA ALA A 551 19.97 -12.62 -21.38
C ALA A 551 18.80 -13.47 -20.85
N ALA A 552 17.59 -13.02 -21.14
CA ALA A 552 16.35 -13.72 -20.91
C ALA A 552 15.80 -14.21 -22.26
N PRO A 553 15.98 -15.49 -22.59
CA PRO A 553 15.48 -16.05 -23.85
C PRO A 553 13.96 -15.96 -23.94
N GLN A 554 13.45 -15.69 -25.13
CA GLN A 554 12.03 -15.62 -25.44
C GLN A 554 11.68 -16.58 -26.59
N ALA A 555 10.40 -16.81 -26.82
CA ALA A 555 9.91 -17.61 -27.93
C ALA A 555 10.38 -17.06 -29.29
N GLY A 556 10.50 -17.95 -30.28
CA GLY A 556 10.97 -17.58 -31.63
C GLY A 556 12.46 -17.25 -31.72
N GLY A 557 13.24 -17.50 -30.66
CA GLY A 557 14.68 -17.22 -30.61
C GLY A 557 15.02 -15.78 -30.26
N ALA A 558 14.03 -14.97 -29.91
CA ALA A 558 14.25 -13.60 -29.45
C ALA A 558 14.88 -13.57 -28.05
N VAL A 559 15.55 -12.47 -27.70
CA VAL A 559 16.14 -12.28 -26.37
C VAL A 559 15.77 -10.91 -25.80
N THR A 560 15.61 -10.85 -24.48
CA THR A 560 15.42 -9.60 -23.75
C THR A 560 16.23 -9.59 -22.46
N TRP A 561 16.15 -8.51 -21.69
CA TRP A 561 16.83 -8.33 -20.41
C TRP A 561 15.87 -7.73 -19.39
N VAL A 562 16.25 -7.81 -18.13
CA VAL A 562 15.61 -7.04 -17.04
C VAL A 562 16.61 -6.03 -16.50
N ARG A 563 16.10 -4.91 -15.99
CA ARG A 563 16.92 -3.87 -15.36
C ARG A 563 16.21 -3.28 -14.16
N LEU A 564 17.01 -2.61 -13.32
CA LEU A 564 16.49 -1.69 -12.32
C LEU A 564 16.07 -0.39 -13.03
N TRP A 565 14.82 0.02 -12.84
CA TRP A 565 14.29 1.27 -13.38
C TRP A 565 14.51 2.41 -12.39
N GLU A 566 15.08 3.52 -12.85
CA GLU A 566 15.53 4.66 -12.03
C GLU A 566 14.37 5.59 -11.63
N VAL A 567 13.24 5.00 -11.21
CA VAL A 567 12.04 5.71 -10.71
C VAL A 567 11.75 5.17 -9.33
N MET A 568 11.84 5.99 -8.28
CA MET A 568 11.67 5.51 -6.91
C MET A 568 10.19 5.35 -6.51
N PRO A 569 9.78 4.23 -5.87
CA PRO A 569 10.58 3.02 -5.62
C PRO A 569 10.89 2.27 -6.92
N ALA A 570 12.17 1.90 -7.11
CA ALA A 570 12.75 1.38 -8.34
C ALA A 570 12.39 -0.08 -8.61
N PRO A 571 11.52 -0.40 -9.57
CA PRO A 571 11.20 -1.78 -9.89
C PRO A 571 12.31 -2.45 -10.70
N VAL A 572 12.41 -3.77 -10.59
CA VAL A 572 13.16 -4.59 -11.54
C VAL A 572 12.19 -5.15 -12.56
N ALA A 573 12.32 -4.72 -13.82
CA ALA A 573 11.36 -5.06 -14.87
C ALA A 573 12.07 -5.20 -16.24
N PRO A 574 11.40 -5.77 -17.25
CA PRO A 574 11.97 -5.91 -18.59
C PRO A 574 12.49 -4.58 -19.15
N VAL A 575 13.52 -4.62 -19.98
CA VAL A 575 14.03 -3.43 -20.68
C VAL A 575 13.06 -3.00 -21.79
N GLY A 576 12.92 -1.69 -22.00
CA GLY A 576 12.14 -1.14 -23.12
C GLY A 576 12.90 -1.19 -24.46
N PRO A 577 12.32 -0.64 -25.55
CA PRO A 577 12.95 -0.67 -26.89
C PRO A 577 14.05 0.39 -27.11
N GLY A 578 14.27 1.33 -26.18
CA GLY A 578 15.12 2.51 -26.39
C GLY A 578 16.63 2.25 -26.51
N LEU A 579 17.36 3.22 -27.06
CA LEU A 579 18.83 3.16 -27.20
C LEU A 579 19.56 3.35 -25.87
N CYS A 580 19.19 4.35 -25.08
CA CYS A 580 19.95 4.66 -23.85
C CYS A 580 19.75 3.63 -22.74
N TYR A 581 18.55 3.05 -22.66
CA TYR A 581 18.11 2.27 -21.50
C TYR A 581 17.34 0.99 -21.87
N GLY A 582 17.38 0.60 -23.14
CA GLY A 582 16.60 -0.50 -23.69
C GLY A 582 17.42 -1.51 -24.49
N VAL A 583 16.71 -2.46 -25.10
CA VAL A 583 17.31 -3.55 -25.90
C VAL A 583 18.20 -3.03 -27.03
N ALA A 584 17.86 -1.90 -27.66
CA ALA A 584 18.64 -1.37 -28.78
C ALA A 584 20.05 -0.96 -28.34
N GLY A 585 20.22 -0.40 -27.14
CA GLY A 585 21.54 -0.08 -26.59
C GLY A 585 22.37 -1.31 -26.29
N ILE A 586 21.72 -2.33 -25.72
CA ILE A 586 22.36 -3.62 -25.41
C ILE A 586 22.82 -4.30 -26.71
N ALA A 587 21.99 -4.30 -27.74
CA ALA A 587 22.32 -4.86 -29.06
C ALA A 587 23.53 -4.15 -29.67
N VAL A 588 23.57 -2.81 -29.68
CA VAL A 588 24.73 -2.04 -30.18
C VAL A 588 25.99 -2.38 -29.39
N PHE A 589 25.90 -2.45 -28.06
CA PHE A 589 27.02 -2.82 -27.21
C PHE A 589 27.54 -4.24 -27.53
N LEU A 590 26.65 -5.24 -27.61
CA LEU A 590 27.02 -6.62 -27.90
C LEU A 590 27.60 -6.80 -29.31
N ALA A 591 27.07 -6.09 -30.31
CA ALA A 591 27.58 -6.12 -31.67
C ALA A 591 29.02 -5.55 -31.75
N GLU A 592 29.27 -4.39 -31.15
CA GLU A 592 30.62 -3.81 -31.12
C GLU A 592 31.57 -4.61 -30.24
N ALA A 593 31.12 -5.15 -29.11
CA ALA A 593 31.92 -6.02 -28.27
C ALA A 593 32.31 -7.30 -29.01
N GLY A 594 31.37 -7.95 -29.71
CA GLY A 594 31.63 -9.12 -30.55
C GLY A 594 32.64 -8.83 -31.64
N ARG A 595 32.52 -7.69 -32.33
CA ARG A 595 33.48 -7.26 -33.36
C ARG A 595 34.88 -7.00 -32.81
N VAL A 596 34.99 -6.32 -31.66
CA VAL A 596 36.30 -5.99 -31.06
C VAL A 596 36.96 -7.23 -30.46
N LEU A 597 36.18 -8.12 -29.85
CA LEU A 597 36.67 -9.30 -29.14
C LEU A 597 36.80 -10.55 -30.03
N ASP A 598 36.43 -10.45 -31.30
CA ASP A 598 36.38 -11.54 -32.28
C ASP A 598 35.47 -12.70 -31.83
N ASP A 599 34.24 -12.36 -31.43
CA ASP A 599 33.25 -13.30 -30.85
C ASP A 599 31.91 -13.30 -31.60
N ASP A 600 31.68 -14.35 -32.38
CA ASP A 600 30.47 -14.56 -33.17
C ASP A 600 29.23 -14.86 -32.30
N ALA A 601 29.40 -15.35 -31.06
CA ALA A 601 28.27 -15.60 -30.17
C ALA A 601 27.66 -14.28 -29.69
N LEU A 602 28.51 -13.31 -29.32
CA LEU A 602 28.07 -11.95 -28.95
C LEU A 602 27.37 -11.25 -30.13
N THR A 603 27.93 -11.40 -31.34
CA THR A 603 27.34 -10.80 -32.55
C THR A 603 25.98 -11.41 -32.88
N ARG A 604 25.80 -12.73 -32.71
CA ARG A 604 24.49 -13.39 -32.89
C ARG A 604 23.48 -12.97 -31.82
N LEU A 605 23.92 -12.85 -30.57
CA LEU A 605 23.09 -12.40 -29.46
C LEU A 605 22.61 -10.95 -29.64
N ALA A 606 23.37 -10.11 -30.36
CA ALA A 606 22.95 -8.75 -30.68
C ALA A 606 21.78 -8.69 -31.68
N VAL A 607 21.54 -9.76 -32.45
CA VAL A 607 20.51 -9.82 -33.50
C VAL A 607 19.25 -10.56 -33.05
N GLY A 608 19.38 -11.49 -32.11
CA GLY A 608 18.26 -12.18 -31.46
C GLY A 608 17.64 -11.34 -30.36
#